data_AF-A0A7C5TXR6-F1
#
_entry.id   AF-A0A7C5TXR6-F1
#
_cell.length_a   1.000
_cell.length_b   1.000
_cell.length_c   1.000
_cell.angle_alpha   90.00
_cell.angle_beta   90.00
_cell.angle_gamma   90.00
#
_symmetry.space_group_name_H-M   'P 1'
#
loop_
_entity.id
_entity.type
_entity.pdbx_description
1 polymer ?
#
loop_
_entity_poly.entity_id
_entity_poly.type
_entity_poly.pdbx_seq_one_letter_code
_entity_poly.pdbx_strand_id
1 'polypeptide(L)'
;MSETKSIAEYIRELQMVDERAPEVLNRIIGAIEGHCEKLYRIGENKYYECIASYADKSLLEIAEELEGYREPYIPHWMVEALRNMPKKHYDILENYLKKEFDRFLKVYKKRLALQTE
;
A
#
# COMPACT_ATOMS: atom_id res chain seq x y z
N MET A 1 14.06 27.33 -17.01
CA MET A 1 15.40 26.82 -16.65
C MET A 1 15.19 25.74 -15.60
N SER A 2 15.69 24.53 -15.83
CA SER A 2 15.53 23.42 -14.89
C SER A 2 16.50 23.62 -13.73
N GLU A 3 15.98 23.85 -12.52
CA GLU A 3 16.80 23.83 -11.30
C GLU A 3 17.22 22.38 -11.06
N THR A 4 18.47 22.06 -11.40
CA THR A 4 19.08 20.79 -11.07
C THR A 4 19.29 20.75 -9.56
N LYS A 5 18.37 20.10 -8.84
CA LYS A 5 18.51 19.87 -7.40
C LYS A 5 19.88 19.29 -7.09
N SER A 6 20.54 19.80 -6.06
CA SER A 6 21.82 19.28 -5.62
C SER A 6 21.68 17.83 -5.15
N ILE A 7 22.74 17.04 -5.25
CA ILE A 7 22.77 15.65 -4.76
C ILE A 7 22.39 15.60 -3.26
N ALA A 8 22.78 16.61 -2.48
CA ALA A 8 22.44 16.72 -1.06
C ALA A 8 20.93 16.91 -0.83
N GLU A 9 20.27 17.76 -1.63
CA GLU A 9 18.80 17.92 -1.59
C GLU A 9 18.10 16.63 -2.02
N TYR A 10 18.62 15.94 -3.03
CA TYR A 10 18.07 14.67 -3.48
C TYR A 10 18.18 13.56 -2.43
N ILE A 11 19.29 13.50 -1.68
CA ILE A 11 19.49 12.56 -0.55
C ILE A 11 18.55 12.92 0.60
N ARG A 12 18.41 14.21 0.92
CA ARG A 12 17.51 14.68 1.98
C ARG A 12 16.04 14.41 1.66
N GLU A 13 15.62 14.64 0.42
CA GLU A 13 14.27 14.31 -0.06
C GLU A 13 14.00 12.81 -0.01
N LEU A 14 14.98 11.99 -0.39
CA LEU A 14 14.91 10.54 -0.24
C LEU A 14 14.73 10.13 1.22
N GLN A 15 15.52 10.68 2.15
CA GLN A 15 15.41 10.38 3.58
C GLN A 15 14.07 10.81 4.16
N MET A 16 13.58 12.01 3.82
CA MET A 16 12.28 12.49 4.28
C MET A 16 11.12 11.64 3.75
N VAL A 17 11.24 11.15 2.51
CA VAL A 17 10.28 10.20 1.96
C VAL A 17 10.40 8.88 2.69
N ASP A 18 11.59 8.36 2.94
CA ASP A 18 11.80 7.10 3.66
C ASP A 18 11.32 7.17 5.12
N GLU A 19 11.29 8.36 5.74
CA GLU A 19 10.74 8.56 7.09
C GLU A 19 9.19 8.53 7.12
N ARG A 20 8.53 9.06 6.09
CA ARG A 20 7.05 9.13 6.03
C ARG A 20 6.43 8.04 5.17
N ALA A 21 7.21 7.39 4.32
CA ALA A 21 6.82 6.27 3.47
C ALA A 21 6.26 5.10 4.27
N PRO A 22 6.93 4.65 5.36
CA PRO A 22 6.39 3.63 6.24
C PRO A 22 5.05 4.02 6.83
N GLU A 23 4.86 5.29 7.20
CA GLU A 23 3.58 5.76 7.77
C GLU A 23 2.44 5.68 6.75
N VAL A 24 2.68 6.15 5.52
CA VAL A 24 1.70 6.09 4.42
C VAL A 24 1.37 4.64 4.07
N LEU A 25 2.39 3.79 3.92
CA LEU A 25 2.21 2.38 3.58
C LEU A 25 1.52 1.61 4.70
N ASN A 26 1.89 1.82 5.97
CA ASN A 26 1.22 1.22 7.11
C ASN A 26 -0.25 1.62 7.18
N ARG A 27 -0.56 2.87 6.86
CA ARG A 27 -1.95 3.35 6.83
C ARG A 27 -2.76 2.68 5.73
N ILE A 28 -2.18 2.48 4.54
CA ILE A 28 -2.84 1.81 3.42
C ILE A 28 -3.01 0.33 3.70
N ILE A 29 -1.97 -0.36 4.18
CA ILE A 29 -2.05 -1.78 4.54
C ILE A 29 -3.10 -1.98 5.65
N GLY A 30 -3.07 -1.17 6.71
CA GLY A 30 -4.07 -1.26 7.77
C GLY A 30 -5.50 -0.97 7.30
N ALA A 31 -5.67 -0.10 6.30
CA ALA A 31 -6.97 0.16 5.67
C ALA A 31 -7.46 -1.06 4.86
N ILE A 32 -6.58 -1.75 4.13
CA ILE A 32 -6.91 -3.00 3.44
C ILE A 32 -7.33 -4.07 4.44
N GLU A 33 -6.54 -4.26 5.50
CA GLU A 33 -6.83 -5.22 6.57
C GLU A 33 -8.19 -4.93 7.22
N GLY A 34 -8.44 -3.68 7.60
CA GLY A 34 -9.70 -3.27 8.20
C GLY A 34 -10.91 -3.46 7.27
N HIS A 35 -10.74 -3.19 5.97
CA HIS A 35 -11.78 -3.44 4.97
C HIS A 35 -12.08 -4.94 4.84
N CYS A 36 -11.03 -5.77 4.66
CA CYS A 36 -11.18 -7.21 4.52
C CYS A 36 -11.71 -7.88 5.79
N GLU A 37 -11.34 -7.39 6.97
CA GLU A 37 -11.87 -7.85 8.25
C GLU A 37 -13.37 -7.57 8.38
N LYS A 38 -13.83 -6.37 7.98
CA LYS A 38 -15.27 -6.07 7.98
C LYS A 38 -16.07 -6.98 7.04
N LEU A 39 -15.51 -7.36 5.89
CA LEU A 39 -16.16 -8.27 4.95
C LEU A 39 -16.15 -9.73 5.41
N TYR A 40 -15.02 -10.19 5.96
CA TYR A 40 -14.74 -11.61 6.15
C TYR A 40 -14.36 -11.98 7.59
N ARG A 41 -14.98 -11.35 8.57
CA ARG A 41 -14.72 -11.51 10.03
C ARG A 41 -14.61 -12.96 10.52
N ILE A 42 -15.32 -13.90 9.91
CA ILE A 42 -15.39 -15.32 10.34
C ILE A 42 -14.62 -16.25 9.37
N GLY A 43 -14.34 -15.80 8.15
CA GLY A 43 -13.75 -16.63 7.10
C GLY A 43 -12.28 -16.32 6.88
N GLU A 44 -11.39 -16.93 7.67
CA GLU A 44 -9.94 -16.65 7.62
C GLU A 44 -9.37 -16.77 6.19
N ASN A 45 -9.74 -17.79 5.42
CA ASN A 45 -9.28 -17.92 4.03
C ASN A 45 -9.79 -16.79 3.15
N LYS A 46 -11.07 -16.38 3.29
CA LYS A 46 -11.65 -15.28 2.53
C LYS A 46 -11.05 -13.93 2.91
N TYR A 47 -10.67 -13.75 4.18
CA TYR A 47 -9.94 -12.58 4.65
C TYR A 47 -8.59 -12.45 3.93
N TYR A 48 -7.81 -13.54 3.88
CA TYR A 48 -6.53 -13.50 3.17
C TYR A 48 -6.67 -13.43 1.64
N GLU A 49 -7.68 -14.06 1.05
CA GLU A 49 -8.03 -13.88 -0.38
C GLU A 49 -8.34 -12.42 -0.71
N CYS A 50 -9.09 -11.76 0.18
CA CYS A 50 -9.41 -10.35 0.04
C CYS A 50 -8.14 -9.49 0.03
N ILE A 51 -7.23 -9.67 0.99
CA ILE A 51 -5.96 -8.92 1.00
C ILE A 51 -5.13 -9.25 -0.26
N ALA A 52 -5.04 -10.52 -0.65
CA ALA A 52 -4.31 -10.95 -1.83
C ALA A 52 -4.82 -10.29 -3.13
N SER A 53 -6.12 -9.99 -3.21
CA SER A 53 -6.72 -9.33 -4.38
C SER A 53 -6.20 -7.91 -4.66
N TYR A 54 -5.56 -7.28 -3.67
CA TYR A 54 -4.93 -5.96 -3.84
C TYR A 54 -3.51 -6.03 -4.41
N ALA A 55 -2.88 -7.21 -4.47
CA ALA A 55 -1.48 -7.34 -4.84
C ALA A 55 -1.15 -6.93 -6.27
N ASP A 56 -2.13 -7.01 -7.18
CA ASP A 56 -1.98 -6.62 -8.59
C ASP A 56 -2.32 -5.15 -8.85
N LYS A 57 -2.84 -4.43 -7.84
CA LYS A 57 -3.23 -3.01 -7.96
C LYS A 57 -2.05 -2.10 -7.65
N SER A 58 -2.01 -0.95 -8.30
CA SER A 58 -1.07 0.13 -7.95
C SER A 58 -1.43 0.79 -6.63
N LEU A 59 -0.46 1.45 -5.99
CA LEU A 59 -0.67 2.18 -4.74
C LEU A 59 -1.80 3.22 -4.85
N LEU A 60 -1.93 3.87 -6.00
CA LEU A 60 -2.94 4.90 -6.23
C LEU A 60 -4.33 4.30 -6.42
N GLU A 61 -4.46 3.22 -7.20
CA GLU A 61 -5.74 2.52 -7.39
C GLU A 61 -6.29 1.99 -6.06
N ILE A 62 -5.40 1.44 -5.22
CA ILE A 62 -5.75 0.98 -3.87
C ILE A 62 -6.29 2.16 -3.03
N ALA A 63 -5.59 3.29 -3.07
CA ALA A 63 -5.96 4.46 -2.31
C ALA A 63 -7.31 5.04 -2.75
N GLU A 64 -7.52 5.19 -4.06
CA GLU A 64 -8.78 5.68 -4.63
C GLU A 64 -9.96 4.75 -4.28
N GLU A 65 -9.77 3.44 -4.33
CA GLU A 65 -10.80 2.48 -3.92
C GLU A 65 -11.16 2.61 -2.43
N LEU A 66 -10.15 2.71 -1.56
CA LEU A 66 -10.32 2.82 -0.11
C LEU A 66 -10.95 4.16 0.32
N GLU A 67 -10.77 5.20 -0.47
CA GLU A 67 -11.40 6.52 -0.28
C GLU A 67 -12.85 6.53 -0.78
N GLY A 68 -13.16 5.82 -1.86
CA GLY A 68 -14.47 5.79 -2.49
C GLY A 68 -15.57 5.07 -1.69
N TYR A 69 -15.23 4.42 -0.56
CA TYR A 69 -16.23 3.83 0.32
C TYR A 69 -17.06 4.90 1.05
N ARG A 70 -18.34 4.59 1.31
CA ARG A 70 -19.26 5.48 2.07
C ARG A 70 -18.69 5.94 3.42
N GLU A 71 -17.99 5.03 4.09
CA GLU A 71 -17.13 5.33 5.24
C GLU A 71 -15.68 5.09 4.80
N PRO A 72 -14.94 6.15 4.41
CA PRO A 72 -13.60 5.99 3.83
C PRO A 72 -12.63 5.36 4.82
N TYR A 73 -11.85 4.39 4.34
CA TYR A 73 -10.78 3.79 5.15
C TYR A 73 -9.52 4.65 5.14
N ILE A 74 -9.37 5.49 4.12
CA ILE A 74 -8.32 6.51 4.06
C ILE A 74 -8.92 7.88 3.75
N PRO A 75 -8.30 8.97 4.22
CA PRO A 75 -8.79 10.31 3.99
C PRO A 75 -8.42 10.84 2.59
N HIS A 76 -9.28 11.69 2.02
CA HIS A 76 -9.09 12.30 0.69
C HIS A 76 -7.73 12.98 0.50
N TRP A 77 -7.23 13.70 1.52
CA TRP A 77 -5.92 14.38 1.43
C TRP A 77 -4.76 13.43 1.16
N MET A 78 -4.87 12.15 1.55
CA MET A 78 -3.84 11.15 1.30
C MET A 78 -3.82 10.73 -0.17
N VAL A 79 -4.99 10.56 -0.78
CA VAL A 79 -5.12 10.28 -2.23
C VAL A 79 -4.54 11.42 -3.05
N GLU A 80 -4.91 12.66 -2.72
CA GLU A 80 -4.37 13.85 -3.37
C GLU A 80 -2.85 13.99 -3.16
N ALA A 81 -2.33 13.65 -1.98
CA ALA A 81 -0.90 13.63 -1.75
C ALA A 81 -0.17 12.60 -2.62
N LEU A 82 -0.74 11.39 -2.81
CA LEU A 82 -0.18 10.37 -3.69
C LEU A 82 -0.23 10.79 -5.17
N ARG A 83 -1.35 11.37 -5.61
CA ARG A 83 -1.56 11.84 -6.99
C ARG A 83 -0.57 12.94 -7.38
N ASN A 84 -0.30 13.86 -6.45
CA ASN A 84 0.62 14.98 -6.67
C ASN A 84 2.07 14.68 -6.27
N MET A 85 2.36 13.44 -5.83
CA MET A 85 3.71 13.06 -5.42
C MET A 85 4.66 13.05 -6.61
N PRO A 86 5.90 13.57 -6.47
CA PRO A 86 6.90 13.43 -7.53
C PRO A 86 7.09 11.95 -7.89
N LYS A 87 7.16 11.62 -9.19
CA LYS A 87 7.19 10.22 -9.66
C LYS A 87 8.22 9.33 -8.95
N LYS A 88 9.46 9.81 -8.79
CA LYS A 88 10.50 9.09 -8.02
C LYS A 88 10.04 8.75 -6.59
N HIS A 89 9.34 9.69 -5.96
CA HIS A 89 8.57 9.59 -4.74
C HIS A 89 7.72 8.32 -4.67
N TYR A 90 6.77 8.35 -5.58
CA TYR A 90 5.75 7.35 -5.77
C TYR A 90 6.35 5.98 -6.08
N ASP A 91 7.29 5.90 -7.01
CA ASP A 91 7.94 4.65 -7.42
C ASP A 91 8.63 3.93 -6.24
N ILE A 92 9.17 4.68 -5.28
CA ILE A 92 9.75 4.09 -4.05
C ILE A 92 8.66 3.45 -3.18
N LEU A 93 7.56 4.18 -2.94
CA LEU A 93 6.42 3.66 -2.16
C LEU A 93 5.80 2.43 -2.82
N GLU A 94 5.56 2.52 -4.12
CA GLU A 94 5.02 1.45 -4.96
C GLU A 94 5.88 0.17 -4.85
N ASN A 95 7.21 0.32 -4.88
CA ASN A 95 8.13 -0.81 -4.75
C ASN A 95 8.12 -1.42 -3.35
N TYR A 96 8.01 -0.60 -2.29
CA TYR A 96 7.87 -1.12 -0.94
C TYR A 96 6.55 -1.88 -0.76
N LEU A 97 5.45 -1.32 -1.27
CA LEU A 97 4.14 -1.97 -1.25
C LEU A 97 4.19 -3.34 -1.92
N LYS A 98 4.76 -3.42 -3.13
CA LYS A 98 4.92 -4.68 -3.87
C LYS A 98 5.73 -5.72 -3.10
N LYS A 99 6.82 -5.30 -2.44
CA LYS A 99 7.62 -6.20 -1.59
C LYS A 99 6.83 -6.75 -0.41
N GLU A 100 5.97 -5.93 0.21
CA GLU A 100 5.11 -6.38 1.30
C GLU A 100 4.05 -7.38 0.80
N PHE A 101 3.40 -7.11 -0.34
CA PHE A 101 2.49 -8.07 -0.95
C PHE A 101 3.18 -9.37 -1.36
N ASP A 102 4.38 -9.33 -1.94
CA ASP A 102 5.15 -10.52 -2.28
C ASP A 102 5.44 -11.39 -1.04
N ARG A 103 5.79 -10.76 0.09
CA ARG A 103 5.99 -11.44 1.37
C ARG A 103 4.70 -12.07 1.86
N PHE A 104 3.62 -11.31 1.85
CA PHE A 104 2.29 -11.77 2.24
C PHE A 104 1.83 -12.97 1.39
N LEU A 105 1.90 -12.87 0.06
CA LEU A 105 1.47 -13.92 -0.86
C LEU A 105 2.28 -15.21 -0.69
N LYS A 106 3.59 -15.13 -0.41
CA LYS A 106 4.42 -16.31 -0.11
C LYS A 106 3.92 -17.03 1.15
N VAL A 107 3.62 -16.29 2.21
CA VAL A 107 3.09 -16.85 3.46
C VAL A 107 1.70 -17.44 3.23
N TYR A 108 0.84 -16.72 2.52
CA TYR A 108 -0.52 -17.13 2.22
C TYR A 108 -0.57 -18.42 1.38
N LYS A 109 0.20 -18.51 0.30
CA LYS A 109 0.32 -19.74 -0.52
C LYS A 109 0.81 -20.94 0.29
N LYS A 110 1.77 -20.73 1.19
CA LYS A 110 2.26 -21.79 2.09
C LYS A 110 1.16 -22.27 3.04
N ARG A 111 0.35 -21.36 3.59
CA ARG A 111 -0.78 -21.73 4.46
C ARG A 111 -1.85 -22.51 3.72
N LEU A 112 -2.22 -22.07 2.51
CA LEU A 112 -3.21 -22.78 1.69
C LEU A 112 -2.79 -24.23 1.42
N ALA A 113 -1.52 -24.46 1.06
CA ALA A 113 -1.00 -25.80 0.80
C ALA A 113 -1.14 -26.74 2.01
N LEU A 114 -0.92 -26.23 3.23
CA LEU A 114 -1.03 -27.01 4.47
C LEU A 114 -2.49 -27.33 4.87
N GLN A 115 -3.47 -26.62 4.34
CA GLN A 115 -4.89 -26.89 4.60
C GLN A 115 -5.51 -27.87 3.60
N THR A 116 -4.84 -28.12 2.48
CA THR A 116 -5.28 -29.01 1.41
C THR A 116 -4.67 -30.42 1.48
N GLU A 117 -3.77 -30.67 2.45
CA GLU A 117 -3.21 -31.98 2.79
C GLU A 117 -3.99 -32.64 3.94
#